data_AF-A0A958QV92-F1
#
_entry.id   AF-A0A958QV92-F1
#
_cell.length_a   1.000
_cell.length_b   1.000
_cell.length_c   1.000
_cell.angle_alpha   90.00
_cell.angle_beta   90.00
_cell.angle_gamma   90.00
#
_symmetry.space_group_name_H-M   'P 1'
#
loop_
_entity.id
_entity.type
_entity.pdbx_description
1 polymer ?
#
loop_
_entity_poly.entity_id
_entity_poly.type
_entity_poly.pdbx_seq_one_letter_code
_entity_poly.pdbx_strand_id
1 'polypeptide(L)'
;MQAILEKDRDTICALSTPQGSGGISVIRISGDRALEVAKKLCTNLPEKLTSHCIYLCKIHELHTKREIDEILLSYFAHGKSFTGEETVEISCHGSQFISQKIVNELLQAGCRHAEKGEFTYRAFINDKLDLIQAESILNLIESQSQRTANQALRQLKGDLSKNISILEEDLLVIGAHLEAQIDFVEQDIEPEDQYAL
;
A
#
# COMPACT_ATOMS: atom_id res chain seq x y z
N MET A 1 14.35 -17.14 -0.03
CA MET A 1 14.43 -16.35 1.21
C MET A 1 15.35 -15.13 1.04
N GLN A 2 16.60 -15.29 0.58
CA GLN A 2 17.50 -14.15 0.28
C GLN A 2 16.95 -13.17 -0.77
N ALA A 3 16.38 -13.66 -1.88
CA ALA A 3 15.76 -12.82 -2.91
C ALA A 3 14.45 -12.12 -2.47
N ILE A 4 13.82 -12.59 -1.39
CA ILE A 4 12.61 -11.96 -0.81
C ILE A 4 13.04 -10.81 0.10
N LEU A 5 14.10 -11.00 0.88
CA LEU A 5 14.70 -9.97 1.75
C LEU A 5 15.46 -8.88 0.97
N GLU A 6 15.95 -9.15 -0.24
CA GLU A 6 16.54 -8.11 -1.11
C GLU A 6 15.49 -7.25 -1.82
N LYS A 7 14.25 -7.76 -1.99
CA LYS A 7 13.14 -7.03 -2.62
C LYS A 7 12.59 -5.90 -1.73
N ASP A 8 12.90 -5.93 -0.43
CA ASP A 8 12.39 -5.00 0.60
C ASP A 8 13.04 -3.61 0.61
N ARG A 9 13.96 -3.28 -0.31
CA ARG A 9 14.64 -1.96 -0.31
C ARG A 9 14.64 -1.23 -1.63
N ASP A 10 14.02 -1.78 -2.66
CA ASP A 10 13.89 -1.06 -3.90
C ASP A 10 12.76 -0.02 -3.83
N THR A 11 12.91 1.04 -4.61
CA THR A 11 11.91 2.09 -4.73
C THR A 11 11.15 1.84 -6.03
N ILE A 12 9.84 1.66 -5.94
CA ILE A 12 9.00 1.34 -7.08
C ILE A 12 8.21 2.55 -7.55
N CYS A 13 7.92 2.62 -8.84
CA CYS A 13 6.98 3.59 -9.39
C CYS A 13 6.04 2.98 -10.43
N ALA A 14 4.82 3.50 -10.51
CA ALA A 14 3.90 3.23 -11.61
C ALA A 14 2.82 4.31 -11.72
N LEU A 15 2.18 4.37 -12.89
CA LEU A 15 0.94 5.12 -13.09
C LEU A 15 -0.18 4.49 -12.24
N SER A 16 -0.81 5.28 -11.37
CA SER A 16 -1.92 4.85 -10.49
C SER A 16 -3.30 5.16 -11.08
N THR A 17 -3.41 6.12 -11.98
CA THR A 17 -4.64 6.40 -12.72
C THR A 17 -4.79 5.46 -13.93
N PRO A 18 -6.02 5.23 -14.43
CA PRO A 18 -6.23 4.50 -15.68
C PRO A 18 -5.44 5.09 -16.85
N GLN A 19 -5.03 4.24 -17.79
CA GLN A 19 -4.39 4.69 -19.03
C GLN A 19 -5.38 5.47 -19.90
N GLY A 20 -4.91 6.54 -20.54
CA GLY A 20 -5.70 7.34 -21.48
C GLY A 20 -5.45 8.83 -21.31
N SER A 21 -6.36 9.62 -21.88
CA SER A 21 -6.37 11.08 -21.74
C SER A 21 -7.39 11.50 -20.68
N GLY A 22 -7.00 12.42 -19.82
CA GLY A 22 -7.87 12.98 -18.77
C GLY A 22 -7.34 14.31 -18.25
N GLY A 23 -8.04 14.89 -17.26
CA GLY A 23 -7.57 16.14 -16.63
C GLY A 23 -6.25 15.95 -15.88
N ILE A 24 -6.10 14.81 -15.19
CA ILE A 24 -4.96 14.52 -14.31
C ILE A 24 -4.51 13.07 -14.51
N SER A 25 -3.20 12.83 -14.40
CA SER A 25 -2.61 11.51 -14.18
C SER A 25 -1.85 11.51 -12.86
N VAL A 26 -1.98 10.43 -12.10
CA VAL A 26 -1.26 10.26 -10.82
C VAL A 26 -0.22 9.16 -10.98
N ILE A 27 1.04 9.49 -10.72
CA ILE A 27 2.15 8.55 -10.69
C ILE A 27 2.59 8.40 -9.24
N ARG A 28 2.61 7.17 -8.74
CA ARG A 28 3.00 6.87 -7.36
C ARG A 28 4.41 6.30 -7.34
N ILE A 29 5.19 6.75 -6.35
CA ILE A 29 6.53 6.27 -6.02
C ILE A 29 6.50 5.79 -4.56
N SER A 30 7.03 4.61 -4.25
CA SER A 30 7.06 4.08 -2.89
C SER A 30 8.34 3.31 -2.60
N GLY A 31 8.87 3.46 -1.39
CA GLY A 31 10.11 2.84 -0.91
C GLY A 31 11.06 3.86 -0.28
N ASP A 32 12.16 3.38 0.31
CA ASP A 32 13.07 4.18 1.16
C ASP A 32 13.70 5.43 0.49
N ARG A 33 13.71 5.48 -0.84
CA ARG A 33 14.27 6.60 -1.62
C ARG A 33 13.21 7.35 -2.43
N ALA A 34 11.93 7.21 -2.11
CA ALA A 34 10.84 7.82 -2.88
C ALA A 34 10.99 9.34 -3.00
N LEU A 35 11.25 10.03 -1.89
CA LEU A 35 11.45 11.48 -1.90
C LEU A 35 12.78 11.87 -2.54
N GLU A 36 13.85 11.11 -2.29
CA GLU A 36 15.16 11.34 -2.90
C GLU A 36 15.08 11.30 -4.43
N VAL A 37 14.44 10.27 -4.98
CA VAL A 37 14.27 10.10 -6.43
C VAL A 37 13.41 11.21 -7.01
N ALA A 38 12.28 11.55 -6.37
CA ALA A 38 11.41 12.64 -6.83
C ALA A 38 12.15 13.99 -6.87
N LYS A 39 12.98 14.29 -5.85
CA LYS A 39 13.77 15.53 -5.77
C LYS A 39 14.86 15.65 -6.85
N LYS A 40 15.31 14.56 -7.47
CA LYS A 40 16.27 14.61 -8.59
C LYS A 40 15.65 15.22 -9.86
N LEU A 41 14.33 15.09 -10.01
CA LEU A 41 13.58 15.53 -11.18
C LEU A 41 12.79 16.82 -10.93
N CYS A 42 12.46 17.12 -9.68
CA CYS A 42 11.60 18.26 -9.33
C CYS A 42 12.40 19.47 -8.82
N THR A 43 12.03 20.67 -9.28
CA THR A 43 12.57 21.95 -8.78
C THR A 43 11.50 22.75 -8.02
N ASN A 44 11.89 23.80 -7.30
CA ASN A 44 11.00 24.65 -6.48
C ASN A 44 10.34 23.92 -5.29
N LEU A 45 10.96 22.83 -4.82
CA LEU A 45 10.57 22.17 -3.58
C LEU A 45 11.33 22.78 -2.39
N PRO A 46 10.72 22.86 -1.19
CA PRO A 46 11.44 23.23 0.01
C PRO A 46 12.50 22.18 0.37
N GLU A 47 13.52 22.58 1.12
CA GLU A 47 14.57 21.67 1.58
C GLU A 47 13.98 20.49 2.39
N LYS A 48 13.03 20.79 3.28
CA LYS A 48 12.30 19.81 4.08
C LYS A 48 10.82 19.82 3.69
N LEU A 49 10.30 18.67 3.29
CA LEU A 49 8.88 18.47 3.04
C LEU A 49 8.19 17.94 4.30
N THR A 50 6.95 18.35 4.50
CA THR A 50 6.07 17.91 5.57
C THR A 50 5.15 16.83 5.02
N SER A 51 5.00 15.73 5.76
CA SER A 51 4.08 14.64 5.38
C SER A 51 2.65 15.14 5.27
N HIS A 52 1.88 14.60 4.32
CA HIS A 52 0.50 14.98 3.98
C HIS A 52 0.36 16.44 3.51
N CYS A 53 1.42 17.00 2.93
CA CYS A 53 1.36 18.29 2.25
C CYS A 53 1.55 18.13 0.74
N ILE A 54 0.99 19.09 0.00
CA ILE A 54 1.05 19.17 -1.45
C ILE A 54 1.93 20.36 -1.84
N TYR A 55 2.78 20.17 -2.84
CA TYR A 55 3.72 21.18 -3.33
C TYR A 55 3.56 21.36 -4.84
N LEU A 56 3.36 22.60 -5.27
CA LEU A 56 3.45 22.96 -6.69
C LEU A 56 4.93 23.01 -7.09
N CYS A 57 5.32 22.22 -8.09
CA CYS A 57 6.70 22.15 -8.55
C CYS A 57 6.75 21.84 -10.05
N LYS A 58 7.95 21.96 -10.62
CA LYS A 58 8.19 21.66 -12.03
C LYS A 58 9.05 20.40 -12.13
N ILE A 59 8.64 19.46 -12.96
CA ILE A 59 9.37 18.22 -13.20
C ILE A 59 10.15 18.30 -14.51
N HIS A 60 11.38 17.82 -14.49
CA HIS A 60 12.34 17.94 -15.58
C HIS A 60 12.96 16.59 -15.93
N GLU A 61 13.47 16.49 -17.15
CA GLU A 61 14.31 15.37 -17.57
C GLU A 61 15.59 15.31 -16.73
N LEU A 62 16.01 14.10 -16.34
CA LEU A 62 17.11 13.86 -15.42
C LEU A 62 18.44 14.44 -15.95
N HIS A 63 18.72 14.21 -17.23
CA HIS A 63 20.00 14.57 -17.86
C HIS A 63 19.98 15.93 -18.55
N THR A 64 18.96 16.22 -19.35
CA THR A 64 18.91 17.46 -20.15
C THR A 64 18.41 18.66 -19.35
N LYS A 65 17.76 18.42 -18.20
CA LYS A 65 17.07 19.42 -17.40
C LYS A 65 15.97 20.19 -18.16
N ARG A 66 15.46 19.62 -19.26
CA ARG A 66 14.31 20.18 -19.97
C ARG A 66 13.04 19.96 -19.15
N GLU A 67 12.24 21.02 -19.00
CA GLU A 67 10.94 20.95 -18.34
C GLU A 67 10.00 19.98 -19.08
N ILE A 68 9.36 19.10 -18.31
CA ILE A 68 8.38 18.13 -18.80
C ILE A 68 6.97 18.67 -18.53
N ASP A 69 6.70 19.08 -17.28
CA ASP A 69 5.39 19.56 -16.85
C ASP A 69 5.49 20.39 -15.54
N GLU A 70 4.44 21.14 -15.24
CA GLU A 70 4.16 21.70 -13.91
C GLU A 70 3.19 20.78 -13.18
N ILE A 71 3.58 20.31 -11.99
CA ILE A 71 2.93 19.21 -11.27
C ILE A 71 2.60 19.58 -9.83
N LEU A 72 1.66 18.84 -9.25
CA LEU A 72 1.48 18.78 -7.80
C LEU A 72 2.16 17.53 -7.25
N LEU A 73 3.04 17.71 -6.26
CA LEU A 73 3.71 16.64 -5.54
C LEU A 73 3.12 16.50 -4.14
N SER A 74 2.50 15.35 -3.86
CA SER A 74 2.03 14.98 -2.53
C SER A 74 3.08 14.09 -1.86
N TYR A 75 3.48 14.44 -0.63
CA TYR A 75 4.50 13.69 0.11
C TYR A 75 3.91 13.00 1.34
N PHE A 76 4.23 11.72 1.53
CA PHE A 76 3.88 10.92 2.68
C PHE A 76 5.15 10.33 3.29
N ALA A 77 5.43 10.67 4.55
CA ALA A 77 6.59 10.13 5.27
C ALA A 77 6.40 8.64 5.58
N HIS A 78 7.51 7.96 5.88
CA HIS A 78 7.51 6.57 6.33
C HIS A 78 6.52 6.34 7.48
N GLY A 79 5.81 5.20 7.44
CA GLY A 79 4.72 4.82 8.36
C GLY A 79 3.38 5.53 8.12
N LYS A 80 3.37 6.59 7.30
CA LYS A 80 2.25 7.52 7.12
C LYS A 80 1.70 7.53 5.68
N SER A 81 1.85 6.42 4.98
CA SER A 81 1.39 6.24 3.60
C SER A 81 0.50 5.00 3.48
N PHE A 82 -0.05 4.78 2.27
CA PHE A 82 -0.79 3.57 1.93
C PHE A 82 0.04 2.30 2.07
N THR A 83 1.28 2.30 1.56
CA THR A 83 2.17 1.13 1.63
C THR A 83 2.82 0.98 3.00
N GLY A 84 2.82 2.01 3.84
CA GLY A 84 3.60 2.06 5.07
C GLY A 84 5.04 2.57 4.86
N GLU A 85 5.51 2.67 3.62
CA GLU A 85 6.85 3.20 3.29
C GLU A 85 6.82 4.71 3.05
N GLU A 86 7.98 5.34 2.86
CA GLU A 86 8.03 6.69 2.29
C GLU A 86 7.39 6.66 0.89
N THR A 87 6.49 7.59 0.60
CA THR A 87 5.71 7.61 -0.64
C THR A 87 5.57 9.03 -1.18
N VAL A 88 5.70 9.17 -2.49
CA VAL A 88 5.45 10.40 -3.23
C VAL A 88 4.42 10.13 -4.31
N GLU A 89 3.44 11.02 -4.46
CA GLU A 89 2.51 11.00 -5.58
C GLU A 89 2.68 12.26 -6.42
N ILE A 90 2.86 12.07 -7.71
CA ILE A 90 2.99 13.14 -8.72
C ILE A 90 1.67 13.20 -9.47
N SER A 91 0.93 14.30 -9.30
CA SER A 91 -0.23 14.64 -10.12
C SER A 91 0.22 15.57 -11.25
N CYS A 92 0.22 15.06 -12.47
CA CYS A 92 0.57 15.80 -13.69
C CYS A 92 -0.64 15.94 -14.61
N HIS A 93 -0.51 16.72 -15.69
CA HIS A 93 -1.53 16.74 -16.73
C HIS A 93 -1.78 15.33 -17.27
N GLY A 94 -3.04 14.98 -17.49
CA GLY A 94 -3.47 13.63 -17.88
C GLY A 94 -3.18 13.27 -19.34
N SER A 95 -1.97 13.56 -19.83
CA SER A 95 -1.47 13.15 -21.14
C SER A 95 -0.67 11.85 -21.00
N GLN A 96 -1.04 10.83 -21.79
CA GLN A 96 -0.31 9.55 -21.83
C GLN A 96 1.18 9.74 -22.17
N PHE A 97 1.50 10.70 -23.03
CA PHE A 97 2.89 11.01 -23.38
C PHE A 97 3.65 11.57 -22.16
N ILE A 98 3.06 12.53 -21.45
CA ILE A 98 3.67 13.15 -20.28
C ILE A 98 3.85 12.14 -19.15
N SER A 99 2.81 11.37 -18.84
CA SER A 99 2.86 10.41 -17.75
C SER A 99 3.86 9.29 -18.01
N GLN A 100 3.91 8.74 -19.23
CA GLN A 100 4.93 7.74 -19.60
C GLN A 100 6.34 8.34 -19.57
N LYS A 101 6.50 9.59 -19.99
CA LYS A 101 7.79 10.28 -19.92
C LYS A 101 8.27 10.43 -18.47
N ILE A 102 7.41 10.90 -17.57
CA ILE A 102 7.73 11.01 -16.14
C ILE A 102 8.11 9.65 -15.56
N VAL A 103 7.35 8.59 -15.85
CA VAL A 103 7.68 7.24 -15.40
C VAL A 103 9.07 6.82 -15.90
N ASN A 104 9.40 7.04 -17.17
CA ASN A 104 10.71 6.70 -17.71
C ASN A 104 11.85 7.47 -17.03
N GLU A 105 11.66 8.76 -16.72
CA GLU A 105 12.65 9.56 -15.98
C GLU A 105 12.82 9.05 -14.53
N LEU A 106 11.73 8.62 -13.88
CA LEU A 106 11.80 8.01 -12.55
C LEU A 106 12.59 6.70 -12.54
N LEU A 107 12.42 5.86 -13.56
CA LEU A 107 13.22 4.63 -13.72
C LEU A 107 14.71 4.96 -13.88
N GLN A 108 15.04 5.94 -14.72
CA GLN A 108 16.43 6.41 -14.88
C GLN A 108 17.00 7.00 -13.59
N ALA A 109 16.16 7.64 -12.77
CA ALA A 109 16.55 8.24 -11.50
C ALA A 109 16.73 7.22 -10.35
N GLY A 110 16.40 5.94 -10.58
CA GLY A 110 16.66 4.83 -9.66
C GLY A 110 15.44 4.06 -9.18
N CYS A 111 14.25 4.34 -9.71
CA CYS A 111 13.07 3.51 -9.46
C CYS A 111 13.08 2.23 -10.30
N ARG A 112 12.38 1.21 -9.82
CA ARG A 112 11.93 0.06 -10.62
C ARG A 112 10.45 0.23 -10.96
N HIS A 113 9.98 -0.35 -12.05
CA HIS A 113 8.55 -0.50 -12.28
C HIS A 113 7.90 -1.36 -11.19
N ALA A 114 6.81 -0.88 -10.61
CA ALA A 114 5.99 -1.70 -9.72
C ALA A 114 5.38 -2.89 -10.48
N GLU A 115 5.37 -4.06 -9.85
CA GLU A 115 4.61 -5.23 -10.29
C GLU A 115 3.11 -5.03 -10.03
N LYS A 116 2.28 -5.87 -10.65
CA LYS A 116 0.83 -5.82 -10.46
C LYS A 116 0.47 -6.06 -9.00
N GLY A 117 -0.26 -5.12 -8.40
CA GLY A 117 -0.68 -5.20 -7.00
C GLY A 117 0.44 -4.93 -5.99
N GLU A 118 1.66 -4.58 -6.42
CA GLU A 118 2.81 -4.50 -5.52
C GLU A 118 2.64 -3.45 -4.41
N PHE A 119 2.01 -2.31 -4.69
CA PHE A 119 1.72 -1.32 -3.64
C PHE A 119 0.79 -1.88 -2.55
N THR A 120 -0.24 -2.64 -2.93
CA THR A 120 -1.16 -3.26 -1.98
C THR A 120 -0.48 -4.40 -1.22
N TYR A 121 0.37 -5.18 -1.92
CA TYR A 121 1.19 -6.20 -1.29
C TYR A 121 2.12 -5.60 -0.22
N ARG A 122 2.79 -4.48 -0.50
CA ARG A 122 3.63 -3.80 0.50
C ARG A 122 2.82 -3.26 1.67
N ALA A 123 1.61 -2.76 1.43
CA ALA A 123 0.71 -2.36 2.51
C ALA A 123 0.37 -3.55 3.43
N PHE A 124 0.15 -4.74 2.86
CA PHE A 124 -0.06 -5.97 3.63
C PHE A 124 1.18 -6.39 4.43
N ILE A 125 2.36 -6.43 3.79
CA ILE A 125 3.61 -6.81 4.47
C ILE A 125 4.02 -5.83 5.58
N ASN A 126 3.67 -4.55 5.44
CA ASN A 126 3.93 -3.52 6.45
C ASN A 126 2.79 -3.36 7.47
N ASP A 127 1.95 -4.39 7.64
CA ASP A 127 0.85 -4.44 8.61
C ASP A 127 -0.13 -3.25 8.53
N LYS A 128 -0.24 -2.61 7.36
CA LYS A 128 -1.21 -1.53 7.12
C LYS A 128 -2.60 -2.09 6.85
N LEU A 129 -2.67 -3.32 6.35
CA LEU A 129 -3.86 -4.05 5.95
C LEU A 129 -3.64 -5.53 6.23
N ASP A 130 -4.69 -6.26 6.60
CA ASP A 130 -4.69 -7.72 6.51
C ASP A 130 -4.98 -8.21 5.07
N LEU A 131 -4.91 -9.52 4.86
CA LEU A 131 -5.11 -10.12 3.53
C LEU A 131 -6.52 -9.87 2.98
N ILE A 132 -7.54 -9.92 3.84
CA ILE A 132 -8.95 -9.73 3.45
C ILE A 132 -9.17 -8.28 3.03
N GLN A 133 -8.60 -7.34 3.77
CA GLN A 133 -8.61 -5.92 3.43
C GLN A 133 -7.87 -5.66 2.11
N ALA A 134 -6.73 -6.31 1.89
CA ALA A 134 -5.97 -6.21 0.65
C ALA A 134 -6.78 -6.69 -0.57
N GLU A 135 -7.45 -7.84 -0.48
CA GLU A 135 -8.35 -8.35 -1.53
C GLU A 135 -9.56 -7.44 -1.75
N SER A 136 -10.08 -6.86 -0.68
CA SER A 136 -11.24 -5.95 -0.73
C SER A 136 -10.98 -4.70 -1.56
N ILE A 137 -9.72 -4.27 -1.68
CA ILE A 137 -9.35 -3.12 -2.54
C ILE A 137 -9.67 -3.43 -4.00
N LEU A 138 -9.30 -4.62 -4.49
CA LEU A 138 -9.60 -5.02 -5.86
C LEU A 138 -11.11 -5.11 -6.09
N ASN A 139 -11.82 -5.75 -5.16
CA ASN A 139 -13.29 -5.86 -5.20
C ASN A 139 -13.98 -4.49 -5.24
N LEU A 140 -13.42 -3.49 -4.54
CA LEU A 140 -13.93 -2.13 -4.56
C LEU A 140 -13.68 -1.45 -5.91
N ILE A 141 -12.46 -1.59 -6.46
CA ILE A 141 -12.08 -1.03 -7.77
C ILE A 141 -12.95 -1.61 -8.89
N GLU A 142 -13.23 -2.91 -8.87
CA GLU A 142 -14.01 -3.61 -9.89
C GLU A 142 -15.52 -3.54 -9.69
N SER A 143 -15.99 -2.94 -8.60
CA SER A 143 -17.41 -2.95 -8.24
C SER A 143 -18.29 -2.25 -9.29
N GLN A 144 -19.32 -2.97 -9.77
CA GLN A 144 -20.27 -2.46 -10.78
C GLN A 144 -21.67 -2.17 -10.20
N SER A 145 -21.87 -2.41 -8.90
CA SER A 145 -23.13 -2.15 -8.22
C SER A 145 -22.91 -1.52 -6.83
N GLN A 146 -23.87 -0.73 -6.37
CA GLN A 146 -23.82 -0.15 -5.02
C GLN A 146 -23.69 -1.23 -3.93
N ARG A 147 -24.35 -2.38 -4.12
CA ARG A 147 -24.34 -3.48 -3.14
C ARG A 147 -22.94 -4.07 -3.01
N THR A 148 -22.30 -4.40 -4.14
CA THR A 148 -20.94 -4.95 -4.16
C THR A 148 -19.92 -3.94 -3.64
N ALA A 149 -20.07 -2.65 -3.99
CA ALA A 149 -19.21 -1.59 -3.46
C ALA A 149 -19.32 -1.46 -1.93
N ASN A 150 -20.55 -1.46 -1.40
CA ASN A 150 -20.79 -1.38 0.05
C ASN A 150 -20.22 -2.59 0.80
N GLN A 151 -20.32 -3.79 0.21
CA GLN A 151 -19.74 -5.00 0.79
C GLN A 151 -18.21 -4.92 0.83
N ALA A 152 -17.58 -4.55 -0.28
CA ALA A 152 -16.13 -4.39 -0.35
C ALA A 152 -15.62 -3.30 0.62
N LEU A 153 -16.36 -2.19 0.78
CA LEU A 153 -16.04 -1.16 1.76
C LEU A 153 -16.09 -1.68 3.21
N ARG A 154 -17.05 -2.54 3.54
CA ARG A 154 -17.14 -3.14 4.88
C ARG A 154 -15.97 -4.09 5.15
N GLN A 155 -15.63 -4.94 4.18
CA GLN A 155 -14.48 -5.84 4.30
C GLN A 155 -13.17 -5.04 4.40
N LEU A 156 -13.01 -3.96 3.63
CA LEU A 156 -11.86 -3.05 3.72
C LEU A 156 -11.74 -2.38 5.10
N LYS A 157 -12.85 -2.11 5.79
CA LYS A 157 -12.86 -1.62 7.18
C LYS A 157 -12.50 -2.68 8.22
N GLY A 158 -12.27 -3.93 7.80
CA GLY A 158 -11.90 -5.05 8.66
C GLY A 158 -13.10 -5.73 9.34
N ASP A 159 -14.33 -5.51 8.86
CA ASP A 159 -15.52 -6.16 9.44
C ASP A 159 -15.41 -7.69 9.40
N LEU A 160 -14.95 -8.24 8.26
CA LEU A 160 -14.80 -9.69 8.10
C LEU A 160 -13.61 -10.22 8.88
N SER A 161 -12.49 -9.52 8.87
CA SER A 161 -11.28 -9.89 9.62
C SER A 161 -11.55 -10.01 11.11
N LYS A 162 -12.29 -9.07 11.69
CA LYS A 162 -12.71 -9.13 13.10
C LYS A 162 -13.53 -10.38 13.42
N ASN A 163 -14.49 -10.72 12.55
CA ASN A 163 -15.30 -11.91 12.76
C ASN A 163 -14.46 -13.20 12.68
N ILE A 164 -13.47 -13.25 11.78
CA ILE A 164 -12.56 -14.39 11.68
C ILE A 164 -11.66 -14.46 12.91
N SER A 165 -11.10 -13.36 13.38
CA SER A 165 -10.26 -13.34 14.58
C SER A 165 -10.99 -13.84 15.83
N ILE A 166 -12.29 -13.54 15.97
CA ILE A 166 -13.12 -14.09 17.07
C ILE A 166 -13.20 -15.62 16.96
N LEU A 167 -13.48 -16.15 15.76
CA LEU A 167 -13.55 -17.59 15.55
C LEU A 167 -12.19 -18.28 15.73
N GLU A 168 -11.10 -17.63 15.32
CA GLU A 168 -9.73 -18.12 15.55
C GLU A 168 -9.42 -18.20 17.03
N GLU A 169 -9.82 -17.21 17.83
CA GLU A 169 -9.65 -17.21 19.28
C GLU A 169 -10.44 -18.35 19.94
N ASP A 170 -11.72 -18.53 19.57
CA ASP A 170 -12.55 -19.63 20.07
C ASP A 170 -11.94 -21.01 19.76
N LEU A 171 -11.47 -21.20 18.52
CA LEU A 171 -10.83 -22.45 18.09
C LEU A 171 -9.50 -22.70 18.79
N LEU A 172 -8.72 -21.65 19.04
CA LEU A 172 -7.44 -21.74 19.75
C LEU A 172 -7.65 -22.16 21.21
N VAL A 173 -8.68 -21.62 21.87
CA VAL A 173 -9.08 -22.03 23.23
C VAL A 173 -9.48 -23.50 23.26
N ILE A 174 -10.36 -23.93 22.35
CA ILE A 174 -10.78 -25.34 22.27
C ILE A 174 -9.58 -26.26 22.00
N GLY A 175 -8.70 -25.89 21.07
CA GLY A 175 -7.49 -26.64 20.76
C GLY A 175 -6.56 -26.77 21.97
N ALA A 176 -6.37 -25.69 22.73
CA ALA A 176 -5.56 -25.71 23.94
C ALA A 176 -6.12 -26.63 25.02
N HIS A 177 -7.46 -26.67 25.19
CA HIS A 177 -8.10 -27.60 26.13
C HIS A 177 -7.93 -29.06 25.72
N LEU A 178 -8.10 -29.37 24.43
CA LEU A 178 -7.90 -30.73 23.92
C LEU A 178 -6.46 -31.20 24.08
N GLU A 179 -5.48 -30.36 23.74
CA GLU A 179 -4.05 -30.64 23.96
C GLU A 179 -3.74 -30.89 25.44
N ALA A 180 -4.26 -30.04 26.35
CA ALA A 180 -4.07 -30.23 27.78
C ALA A 180 -4.66 -31.56 28.30
N GLN A 181 -5.83 -31.96 27.81
CA GLN A 181 -6.44 -33.25 28.17
C GLN A 181 -5.63 -34.46 27.65
N ILE A 182 -5.00 -34.34 26.49
CA ILE A 182 -4.15 -35.39 25.93
C ILE A 182 -2.85 -35.51 26.71
N ASP A 183 -2.23 -34.38 27.07
CA ASP A 183 -0.94 -34.36 27.76
C ASP A 183 -1.03 -34.72 29.26
N PHE A 184 -2.19 -34.49 29.90
CA PHE A 184 -2.37 -34.68 31.34
C PHE A 184 -3.49 -35.68 31.70
N VAL A 185 -3.51 -36.85 31.05
CA VAL A 185 -4.55 -37.89 31.23
C VAL A 185 -4.71 -38.39 32.68
N GLU A 186 -3.66 -38.30 33.52
CA GLU A 186 -3.68 -38.77 34.92
C GLU A 186 -4.03 -37.68 35.96
N GLN A 187 -4.06 -36.41 35.55
CA GLN A 187 -4.59 -35.34 36.38
C GLN A 187 -6.03 -35.12 35.93
N ASP A 188 -7.02 -35.44 36.76
CA ASP A 188 -8.42 -35.07 36.52
C ASP A 188 -8.53 -33.53 36.50
N ILE A 189 -8.19 -32.93 35.36
CA ILE A 189 -8.49 -31.53 35.07
C ILE A 189 -9.98 -31.53 34.75
N GLU A 190 -10.80 -31.41 35.80
CA GLU A 190 -12.23 -31.22 35.62
C GLU A 190 -12.42 -30.02 34.66
N PRO A 191 -13.25 -30.17 33.60
CA PRO A 191 -13.56 -29.03 32.77
C PRO A 191 -14.24 -27.98 33.66
N GLU A 192 -13.61 -26.83 33.85
CA GLU A 192 -14.28 -25.69 34.47
C GLU A 192 -15.52 -25.39 33.60
N ASP A 193 -16.69 -25.68 34.16
CA ASP A 193 -18.00 -25.38 33.59
C ASP A 193 -18.12 -23.88 33.28
N GLN A 194 -17.70 -23.46 32.09
CA GLN A 194 -17.96 -22.11 31.57
C GLN A 194 -19.30 -21.99 30.83
N TYR A 195 -20.15 -23.02 30.88
CA TYR A 195 -21.56 -22.91 30.49
C TYR A 195 -22.43 -22.45 31.67
N ALA A 196 -22.16 -21.25 32.19
CA ALA A 196 -23.08 -20.55 33.07
C ALA A 196 -23.40 -19.16 32.47
N LEU A 197 -24.46 -19.15 31.65
CA LEU A 197 -25.33 -18.03 31.24
C LEU A 197 -24.69 -16.69 30.84
#